data_AF-A0A231P2X8-F1
#
_entry.id   AF-A0A231P2X8-F1
#
_cell.length_a   1.000
_cell.length_b   1.000
_cell.length_c   1.000
_cell.angle_alpha   90.00
_cell.angle_beta   90.00
_cell.angle_gamma   90.00
#
_symmetry.space_group_name_H-M   'P 1'
#
loop_
_entity.id
_entity.type
_entity.pdbx_description
1 polymer ?
#
loop_
_entity_poly.entity_id
_entity_poly.type
_entity_poly.pdbx_seq_one_letter_code
_entity_poly.pdbx_strand_id
1 'polypeptide(L)'
;MNRSHEIVTGALCLALLGAAFCAWSALGNEVNLCVTAGCSLYQDTSVAGISLWWLGAGAFAVLSFLALLGAANWGRGLAALALAGDVALLLVMALTAPCVSCLIVAIFFALTYSSFRQAAAARSRSAKVGRSALLLVWGLLFIVNLGAVAKSQANVWAITDNGQEASVHMYFSPSCSSCREGIARLSGHVDVAFYPLAENDTDVYRVAHMLHRLNLGDSMAEALTRAQNVTAPGGLANWSLDMMWLRFRMLRNKSHVFLAGSHAVPFFEYHGLPSMLVKQGQSSGQRGAAGPAANSGIPAGGMTGAGMTGGAGAAAPQRPQGNASDVLPLEPQIAGQCGGPAPCPE
;
A
#
# COMPACT_ATOMS: atom_id res chain seq x y z
N MET A 1 -39.93 -45.92 -19.66
CA MET A 1 -38.74 -45.39 -20.35
C MET A 1 -37.80 -44.86 -19.27
N ASN A 2 -36.85 -45.69 -18.82
CA ASN A 2 -35.86 -45.29 -17.82
C ASN A 2 -34.95 -44.22 -18.44
N ARG A 3 -35.16 -42.94 -18.08
CA ARG A 3 -34.17 -41.91 -18.35
C ARG A 3 -32.98 -42.26 -17.48
N SER A 4 -31.89 -42.73 -18.09
CA SER A 4 -30.61 -42.88 -17.42
C SER A 4 -30.32 -41.60 -16.64
N HIS A 5 -30.14 -41.73 -15.33
CA HIS A 5 -29.75 -40.63 -14.45
C HIS A 5 -28.35 -40.17 -14.85
N GLU A 6 -28.28 -39.31 -15.85
CA GLU A 6 -27.03 -38.76 -16.32
C GLU A 6 -26.61 -37.68 -15.33
N ILE A 7 -25.59 -37.99 -14.54
CA ILE A 7 -25.01 -37.11 -13.54
C ILE A 7 -24.58 -35.81 -14.24
N VAL A 8 -24.86 -34.66 -13.62
CA VAL A 8 -24.38 -33.38 -14.14
C VAL A 8 -22.95 -33.15 -13.64
N THR A 9 -21.99 -33.90 -14.21
CA THR A 9 -20.61 -34.01 -13.70
C THR A 9 -19.93 -32.66 -13.52
N GLY A 10 -20.07 -31.74 -14.49
CA GLY A 10 -19.47 -30.41 -14.38
C GLY A 10 -20.00 -29.60 -13.20
N ALA A 11 -21.32 -29.62 -12.97
CA ALA A 11 -21.93 -28.94 -11.83
C ALA A 11 -21.56 -29.61 -10.50
N LEU A 12 -21.45 -30.94 -10.49
CA LEU A 12 -21.03 -31.71 -9.31
C LEU A 12 -19.61 -31.34 -8.87
N CYS A 13 -18.64 -31.35 -9.78
CA CYS A 13 -17.25 -31.01 -9.44
C CYS A 13 -17.14 -29.58 -8.90
N LEU A 14 -17.80 -28.61 -9.56
CA LEU A 14 -17.79 -27.22 -9.13
C LEU A 14 -18.47 -27.02 -7.77
N ALA A 15 -19.61 -27.68 -7.53
CA ALA A 15 -20.32 -27.58 -6.28
C ALA A 15 -19.54 -28.25 -5.14
N LEU A 16 -18.88 -29.40 -5.36
CA LEU A 16 -18.03 -30.02 -4.35
C LEU A 16 -16.81 -29.14 -3.99
N LEU A 17 -16.16 -28.52 -4.99
CA LEU A 17 -15.07 -27.58 -4.74
C LEU A 17 -15.55 -26.34 -3.97
N GLY A 18 -16.71 -25.78 -4.36
CA GLY A 18 -17.33 -24.66 -3.64
C GLY A 18 -17.69 -25.02 -2.19
N ALA A 19 -18.27 -26.21 -1.97
CA ALA A 19 -18.60 -26.71 -0.64
C ALA A 19 -17.35 -26.91 0.22
N ALA A 20 -16.30 -27.52 -0.34
CA ALA A 20 -15.04 -27.75 0.33
C ALA A 20 -14.37 -26.41 0.71
N PHE A 21 -14.34 -25.44 -0.20
CA PHE A 21 -13.82 -24.10 0.08
C PHE A 21 -14.61 -23.40 1.19
N CYS A 22 -15.95 -23.43 1.13
CA CYS A 22 -16.79 -22.81 2.16
C CYS A 22 -16.61 -23.48 3.53
N ALA A 23 -16.57 -24.82 3.58
CA ALA A 23 -16.35 -25.56 4.82
C ALA A 23 -14.95 -25.32 5.39
N TRP A 24 -13.94 -25.27 4.54
CA TRP A 24 -12.56 -24.93 4.92
C TRP A 24 -12.48 -23.54 5.56
N SER A 25 -13.09 -22.54 4.92
CA SER A 25 -13.16 -21.17 5.46
C SER A 25 -13.98 -21.08 6.75
N ALA A 26 -15.04 -21.88 6.90
CA ALA A 26 -15.83 -21.94 8.13
C ALA A 26 -15.04 -22.47 9.35
N LEU A 27 -14.01 -23.29 9.12
CA LEU A 27 -13.15 -23.83 10.17
C LEU A 27 -12.10 -22.82 10.67
N GLY A 28 -12.12 -21.57 10.19
CA GLY A 28 -11.20 -20.52 10.63
C GLY A 28 -9.76 -20.74 10.15
N ASN A 29 -9.56 -21.57 9.13
CA ASN A 29 -8.23 -21.81 8.59
C ASN A 29 -7.85 -20.63 7.70
N GLU A 30 -7.25 -19.60 8.31
CA GLU A 30 -6.83 -18.38 7.64
C GLU A 30 -5.80 -18.70 6.57
N VAL A 31 -6.25 -18.73 5.32
CA VAL A 31 -5.33 -18.64 4.20
C VAL A 31 -4.78 -17.23 4.22
N ASN A 32 -3.46 -17.06 4.05
CA ASN A 32 -2.77 -15.78 3.79
C ASN A 32 -3.33 -14.99 2.56
N LEU A 33 -4.48 -15.39 2.02
CA LEU A 33 -5.22 -14.75 0.92
C LEU A 33 -6.09 -13.58 1.38
N CYS A 34 -6.26 -13.37 2.70
CA CYS A 34 -6.99 -12.23 3.24
C CYS A 34 -6.14 -10.96 3.32
N VAL A 35 -5.72 -10.49 2.15
CA VAL A 35 -4.96 -9.24 1.96
C VAL A 35 -5.86 -8.01 2.10
N THR A 36 -7.19 -8.19 2.10
CA THR A 36 -8.17 -7.10 2.11
C THR A 36 -8.89 -7.00 3.46
N ALA A 37 -9.08 -5.79 3.99
CA ALA A 37 -9.85 -5.54 5.23
C ALA A 37 -11.27 -6.14 5.22
N GLY A 38 -11.89 -6.29 4.04
CA GLY A 38 -13.20 -6.93 3.90
C GLY A 38 -13.21 -8.41 4.32
N CYS A 39 -12.09 -9.12 4.25
CA CYS A 39 -12.04 -10.53 4.68
C CYS A 39 -12.44 -10.73 6.15
N SER A 40 -11.86 -9.92 7.04
CA SER A 40 -12.16 -9.99 8.48
C SER A 40 -13.63 -9.65 8.74
N LEU A 41 -14.19 -8.67 8.01
CA LEU A 41 -15.59 -8.28 8.16
C LEU A 41 -16.58 -9.42 7.84
N TYR A 42 -16.36 -10.15 6.74
CA TYR A 42 -17.27 -11.23 6.31
C TYR A 42 -17.00 -12.58 6.99
N GLN A 43 -15.88 -12.73 7.69
CA GLN A 43 -15.59 -13.91 8.49
C GLN A 43 -16.55 -14.06 9.67
N ASP A 44 -16.84 -12.95 10.36
CA ASP A 44 -17.70 -12.92 11.55
C ASP A 44 -19.18 -12.63 11.23
N THR A 45 -19.51 -12.42 9.96
CA THR A 45 -20.88 -12.11 9.55
C THR A 45 -21.76 -13.36 9.59
N SER A 46 -22.86 -13.28 10.34
CA SER A 46 -23.89 -14.32 10.44
C SER A 46 -25.26 -13.81 10.01
N VAL A 47 -26.04 -14.65 9.36
CA VAL A 47 -27.44 -14.38 8.99
C VAL A 47 -28.31 -15.32 9.79
N ALA A 48 -29.19 -14.76 10.64
CA ALA A 48 -30.01 -15.52 11.58
C ALA A 48 -29.22 -16.46 12.51
N GLY A 49 -27.99 -16.09 12.87
CA GLY A 49 -27.10 -16.87 13.74
C GLY A 49 -26.31 -17.98 13.04
N ILE A 50 -26.47 -18.16 11.72
CA ILE A 50 -25.68 -19.11 10.92
C ILE A 50 -24.60 -18.31 10.18
N SER A 51 -23.35 -18.78 10.23
CA SER A 51 -22.26 -18.12 9.49
C SER A 51 -22.50 -18.18 7.99
N LEU A 52 -22.10 -17.11 7.29
CA LEU A 52 -22.23 -17.04 5.83
C LEU A 52 -21.53 -18.21 5.13
N TRP A 53 -20.44 -18.70 5.72
CA TRP A 53 -19.68 -19.86 5.25
C TRP A 53 -20.45 -21.17 5.35
N TRP A 54 -21.15 -21.42 6.47
CA TRP A 54 -22.01 -22.59 6.61
C TRP A 54 -23.22 -22.54 5.67
N LEU A 55 -23.77 -21.34 5.43
CA LEU A 55 -24.82 -21.14 4.41
C LEU A 55 -24.30 -21.48 3.01
N GLY A 56 -23.11 -21.00 2.65
CA GLY A 56 -22.46 -21.34 1.37
C GLY A 56 -22.20 -22.83 1.22
N ALA A 57 -21.64 -23.48 2.25
CA ALA A 57 -21.38 -24.91 2.27
C ALA A 57 -22.68 -25.72 2.10
N GLY A 58 -23.74 -25.35 2.83
CA GLY A 58 -25.05 -25.97 2.72
C GLY A 58 -25.66 -25.81 1.33
N ALA A 59 -25.59 -24.61 0.75
CA ALA A 59 -26.08 -24.35 -0.61
C ALA A 59 -25.36 -25.22 -1.65
N PHE A 60 -24.03 -25.30 -1.61
CA PHE A 60 -23.26 -26.15 -2.51
C PHE A 60 -23.48 -27.64 -2.27
N ALA A 61 -23.71 -28.08 -1.02
CA ALA A 61 -24.05 -29.47 -0.73
C ALA A 61 -25.39 -29.87 -1.37
N VAL A 62 -26.41 -29.02 -1.26
CA VAL A 62 -27.72 -29.23 -1.91
C VAL A 62 -27.57 -29.26 -3.43
N LEU A 63 -26.78 -28.35 -4.01
CA LEU A 63 -26.52 -28.34 -5.45
C LEU A 63 -25.75 -29.59 -5.92
N SER A 64 -24.78 -30.07 -5.12
CA SER A 64 -24.06 -31.32 -5.39
C SER A 64 -25.01 -32.52 -5.39
N PHE A 65 -25.92 -32.58 -4.42
CA PHE A 65 -26.93 -33.62 -4.36
C PHE A 65 -27.85 -33.61 -5.59
N LEU A 66 -28.30 -32.43 -6.02
CA LEU A 66 -29.11 -32.29 -7.23
C LEU A 66 -28.35 -32.65 -8.51
N ALA A 67 -27.04 -32.39 -8.56
CA ALA A 67 -26.18 -32.80 -9.65
C ALA A 67 -26.05 -34.33 -9.73
N LEU A 68 -25.93 -35.01 -8.59
CA LEU A 68 -25.92 -36.49 -8.48
C LEU A 68 -27.24 -37.11 -8.93
N LEU A 69 -28.38 -36.52 -8.51
CA LEU A 69 -29.70 -36.98 -8.95
C LEU A 69 -29.97 -36.72 -10.44
N GLY A 70 -29.13 -35.92 -11.10
CA GLY A 70 -29.34 -35.50 -12.48
C GLY A 70 -30.51 -34.53 -12.63
N ALA A 71 -30.96 -33.87 -11.56
CA ALA A 71 -32.17 -33.02 -11.55
C ALA A 71 -31.89 -31.61 -12.11
N ALA A 72 -31.47 -31.50 -13.38
CA ALA A 72 -30.93 -30.25 -13.93
C ALA A 72 -31.88 -29.05 -13.91
N ASN A 73 -33.21 -29.25 -14.05
CA ASN A 73 -34.17 -28.14 -13.99
C ASN A 73 -34.31 -27.57 -12.58
N TRP A 74 -34.42 -28.45 -11.57
CA TRP A 74 -34.44 -28.06 -10.16
C TRP A 74 -33.10 -27.47 -9.72
N GLY A 75 -31.99 -28.10 -10.13
CA GLY A 75 -30.63 -27.58 -9.92
C GLY A 75 -30.44 -26.20 -10.53
N ARG A 76 -30.97 -25.95 -11.74
CA ARG A 76 -30.95 -24.61 -12.36
C ARG A 76 -31.74 -23.59 -11.54
N GLY A 77 -32.93 -23.95 -11.04
CA GLY A 77 -33.76 -23.06 -10.24
C GLY A 77 -33.07 -22.68 -8.92
N LEU A 78 -32.56 -23.66 -8.19
CA LEU A 78 -31.86 -23.42 -6.93
C LEU A 78 -30.52 -22.72 -7.13
N ALA A 79 -29.77 -23.05 -8.18
CA ALA A 79 -28.53 -22.33 -8.50
C ALA A 79 -28.80 -20.87 -8.93
N ALA A 80 -29.94 -20.59 -9.58
CA ALA A 80 -30.35 -19.22 -9.87
C ALA A 80 -30.66 -18.44 -8.60
N LEU A 81 -31.34 -19.06 -7.63
CA LEU A 81 -31.63 -18.45 -6.33
C LEU A 81 -30.34 -18.18 -5.54
N ALA A 82 -29.42 -19.15 -5.49
CA ALA A 82 -28.13 -18.99 -4.84
C ALA A 82 -27.31 -17.87 -5.50
N LEU A 83 -27.27 -17.82 -6.84
CA LEU A 83 -26.60 -16.74 -7.57
C LEU A 83 -27.28 -15.38 -7.35
N ALA A 84 -28.60 -15.31 -7.20
CA ALA A 84 -29.30 -14.08 -6.85
C ALA A 84 -28.94 -13.60 -5.43
N GLY A 85 -28.80 -14.52 -4.47
CA GLY A 85 -28.25 -14.23 -3.15
C GLY A 85 -26.81 -13.70 -3.23
N ASP A 86 -25.97 -14.31 -4.05
CA ASP A 86 -24.60 -13.85 -4.30
C ASP A 86 -24.55 -12.47 -4.97
N VAL A 87 -25.48 -12.15 -5.88
CA VAL A 87 -25.64 -10.80 -6.44
C VAL A 87 -25.93 -9.76 -5.35
N ALA A 88 -26.81 -10.09 -4.39
CA ALA A 88 -27.07 -9.20 -3.26
C ALA A 88 -25.82 -9.04 -2.39
N LEU A 89 -25.06 -10.11 -2.15
CA LEU A 89 -23.79 -10.06 -1.43
C LEU A 89 -22.75 -9.20 -2.15
N LEU A 90 -22.60 -9.34 -3.48
CA LEU A 90 -21.72 -8.51 -4.30
C LEU A 90 -22.12 -7.03 -4.26
N LEU A 91 -23.41 -6.73 -4.20
CA LEU A 91 -23.89 -5.36 -4.04
C LEU A 91 -23.49 -4.80 -2.67
N VAL A 92 -23.67 -5.57 -1.59
CA VAL A 92 -23.23 -5.16 -0.25
C VAL A 92 -21.72 -4.97 -0.22
N MET A 93 -20.93 -5.86 -0.82
CA MET A 93 -19.47 -5.72 -0.92
C MET A 93 -19.05 -4.46 -1.69
N ALA A 94 -19.78 -4.11 -2.76
CA ALA A 94 -19.51 -2.91 -3.53
C ALA A 94 -19.76 -1.62 -2.73
N LEU A 95 -20.68 -1.66 -1.76
CA LEU A 95 -21.02 -0.53 -0.89
C LEU A 95 -20.19 -0.45 0.40
N THR A 96 -19.52 -1.55 0.78
CA THR A 96 -18.82 -1.66 2.06
C THR A 96 -17.32 -1.86 1.85
N ALA A 97 -16.85 -3.11 1.88
CA ALA A 97 -15.49 -3.51 1.60
C ALA A 97 -15.51 -4.80 0.77
N PRO A 98 -14.66 -4.93 -0.26
CA PRO A 98 -14.61 -6.14 -1.05
C PRO A 98 -13.85 -7.25 -0.30
N CYS A 99 -14.28 -8.49 -0.48
CA CYS A 99 -13.65 -9.68 0.10
C CYS A 99 -13.21 -10.65 -0.99
N VAL A 100 -11.90 -10.93 -1.05
CA VAL A 100 -11.30 -11.84 -2.05
C VAL A 100 -11.91 -13.25 -1.95
N SER A 101 -12.05 -13.77 -0.73
CA SER A 101 -12.59 -15.11 -0.51
C SER A 101 -14.06 -15.22 -0.93
N CYS A 102 -14.86 -14.16 -0.73
CA CYS A 102 -16.24 -14.11 -1.23
C CYS A 102 -16.29 -14.03 -2.77
N LEU A 103 -15.35 -13.34 -3.43
CA LEU A 103 -15.27 -13.32 -4.89
C LEU A 103 -14.93 -14.71 -5.47
N ILE A 104 -14.10 -15.50 -4.78
CA ILE A 104 -13.82 -16.88 -5.18
C ILE A 104 -15.12 -17.72 -5.12
N VAL A 105 -15.87 -17.60 -4.02
CA VAL A 105 -17.18 -18.27 -3.86
C VAL A 105 -18.19 -17.82 -4.91
N ALA A 106 -18.24 -16.52 -5.23
CA ALA A 106 -19.09 -15.96 -6.27
C ALA A 106 -18.84 -16.61 -7.64
N ILE A 107 -17.56 -16.85 -8.00
CA ILE A 107 -17.20 -17.57 -9.23
C ILE A 107 -17.78 -18.99 -9.21
N PHE A 108 -17.68 -19.72 -8.08
CA PHE A 108 -18.25 -21.07 -7.98
C PHE A 108 -19.78 -21.06 -8.17
N PHE A 109 -20.50 -20.08 -7.62
CA PHE A 109 -21.95 -19.96 -7.86
C PHE A 109 -22.28 -19.68 -9.33
N ALA A 110 -21.56 -18.75 -9.97
CA ALA A 110 -21.78 -18.40 -11.38
C ALA A 110 -21.48 -19.56 -12.34
N LEU A 111 -20.40 -20.30 -12.09
CA LEU A 111 -20.02 -21.48 -12.88
C LEU A 111 -21.03 -22.62 -12.66
N THR A 112 -21.39 -22.92 -11.42
CA THR A 112 -22.37 -23.98 -11.09
C THR A 112 -23.74 -23.69 -11.72
N TYR A 113 -24.22 -22.44 -11.65
CA TYR A 113 -25.45 -22.02 -12.34
C TYR A 113 -25.34 -22.18 -13.87
N SER A 114 -24.20 -21.80 -14.45
CA SER A 114 -23.96 -21.95 -15.89
C SER A 114 -23.97 -23.42 -16.32
N SER A 115 -23.34 -24.32 -15.54
CA SER A 115 -23.34 -25.76 -15.79
C SER A 115 -24.74 -26.36 -15.73
N PHE A 116 -25.55 -26.03 -14.70
CA PHE A 116 -26.94 -26.49 -14.64
C PHE A 116 -27.80 -25.92 -15.78
N ARG A 117 -27.57 -24.66 -16.18
CA ARG A 117 -28.27 -24.06 -17.32
C ARG A 117 -27.93 -24.76 -18.64
N GLN A 118 -26.67 -25.10 -18.86
CA GLN A 118 -26.23 -25.87 -20.03
C GLN A 118 -26.82 -27.29 -20.02
N ALA A 119 -26.79 -27.98 -18.87
CA ALA A 119 -27.35 -29.32 -18.73
C ALA A 119 -28.87 -29.36 -18.93
N ALA A 120 -29.60 -28.34 -18.43
CA ALA A 120 -31.03 -28.20 -18.67
C ALA A 120 -31.34 -27.92 -20.16
N ALA A 121 -30.56 -27.03 -20.79
CA ALA A 121 -30.73 -26.69 -22.20
C ALA A 121 -30.40 -27.87 -23.14
N ALA A 122 -29.40 -28.70 -22.83
CA ALA A 122 -29.09 -29.90 -23.60
C ALA A 122 -30.21 -30.94 -23.57
N ARG A 123 -30.99 -30.97 -22.48
CA ARG A 123 -32.11 -31.92 -22.29
C ARG A 123 -33.42 -31.45 -22.90
N SER A 124 -33.63 -30.15 -22.99
CA SER A 124 -34.71 -29.58 -23.80
C SER A 124 -34.23 -29.52 -25.25
N ARG A 125 -34.79 -30.33 -26.16
CA ARG A 125 -34.49 -30.29 -27.62
C ARG A 125 -34.74 -28.94 -28.32
N SER A 126 -35.08 -27.90 -27.56
CA SER A 126 -35.14 -26.51 -27.95
C SER A 126 -34.33 -25.71 -26.93
N ALA A 127 -33.28 -25.01 -27.39
CA ALA A 127 -33.01 -23.61 -27.07
C ALA A 127 -31.54 -23.29 -27.25
N LYS A 128 -31.26 -22.29 -28.09
CA LYS A 128 -30.04 -21.49 -27.95
C LYS A 128 -29.95 -21.03 -26.50
N VAL A 129 -28.78 -21.19 -25.87
CA VAL A 129 -28.52 -20.63 -24.54
C VAL A 129 -28.54 -19.10 -24.67
N GLY A 130 -29.68 -18.49 -24.38
CA GLY A 130 -29.84 -17.03 -24.39
C GLY A 130 -28.97 -16.35 -23.33
N ARG A 131 -28.74 -15.05 -23.50
CA ARG A 131 -28.03 -14.23 -22.50
C ARG A 131 -28.86 -14.22 -21.20
N SER A 132 -28.23 -14.58 -20.09
CA SER A 132 -28.87 -14.54 -18.76
C SER A 132 -28.65 -13.17 -18.15
N ALA A 133 -29.73 -12.40 -17.95
CA ALA A 133 -29.67 -11.11 -17.28
C ALA A 133 -29.02 -11.21 -15.89
N LEU A 134 -29.30 -12.30 -15.16
CA LEU A 134 -28.70 -12.57 -13.86
C LEU A 134 -27.17 -12.65 -13.91
N LEU A 135 -26.60 -13.36 -14.89
CA LEU A 135 -25.14 -13.40 -15.06
C LEU A 135 -24.55 -12.07 -15.53
N LEU A 136 -25.30 -11.26 -16.28
CA LEU A 136 -24.84 -9.94 -16.72
C LEU A 136 -24.75 -8.98 -15.53
N VAL A 137 -25.80 -8.92 -14.69
CA VAL A 137 -25.81 -8.12 -13.46
C VAL A 137 -24.73 -8.59 -12.50
N TRP A 138 -24.63 -9.91 -12.29
CA TRP A 138 -23.57 -10.52 -11.49
C TRP A 138 -22.18 -10.14 -12.01
N GLY A 139 -21.93 -10.28 -13.31
CA GLY A 139 -20.63 -9.99 -13.93
C GLY A 139 -20.23 -8.52 -13.78
N LEU A 140 -21.20 -7.59 -13.91
CA LEU A 140 -20.94 -6.17 -13.67
C LEU A 140 -20.51 -5.91 -12.21
N LEU A 141 -21.27 -6.42 -11.25
CA LEU A 141 -20.96 -6.24 -9.82
C LEU A 141 -19.64 -6.94 -9.44
N PHE A 142 -19.37 -8.12 -10.01
CA PHE A 142 -18.12 -8.84 -9.82
C PHE A 142 -16.93 -8.01 -10.29
N ILE A 143 -17.01 -7.40 -11.48
CA ILE A 143 -15.95 -6.53 -12.03
C ILE A 143 -15.71 -5.31 -11.13
N VAL A 144 -16.78 -4.67 -10.64
CA VAL A 144 -16.67 -3.52 -9.73
C VAL A 144 -15.92 -3.92 -8.45
N ASN A 145 -16.31 -5.03 -7.82
CA ASN A 145 -15.66 -5.52 -6.61
C ASN A 145 -14.21 -5.96 -6.87
N LEU A 146 -13.95 -6.64 -7.99
CA LEU A 146 -12.59 -7.04 -8.38
C LEU A 146 -11.68 -5.81 -8.58
N GLY A 147 -12.22 -4.74 -9.18
CA GLY A 147 -11.53 -3.45 -9.29
C GLY A 147 -11.26 -2.81 -7.94
N ALA A 148 -12.21 -2.88 -7.01
CA ALA A 148 -12.04 -2.39 -5.64
C ALA A 148 -10.96 -3.20 -4.88
N VAL A 149 -10.93 -4.53 -5.02
CA VAL A 149 -9.84 -5.37 -4.50
C VAL A 149 -8.51 -4.94 -5.09
N ALA A 150 -8.43 -4.84 -6.43
CA ALA A 150 -7.20 -4.45 -7.11
C ALA A 150 -6.71 -3.07 -6.65
N LYS A 151 -7.61 -2.11 -6.41
CA LYS A 151 -7.29 -0.80 -5.81
C LYS A 151 -6.78 -0.94 -4.37
N SER A 152 -7.38 -1.80 -3.54
CA SER A 152 -6.97 -1.98 -2.15
C SER A 152 -5.62 -2.68 -1.99
N GLN A 153 -5.28 -3.64 -2.86
CA GLN A 153 -3.97 -4.30 -2.87
C GLN A 153 -2.90 -3.49 -3.60
N ALA A 154 -3.30 -2.40 -4.25
CA ALA A 154 -2.42 -1.55 -4.98
C ALA A 154 -1.66 -0.57 -4.06
N ASN A 155 -0.74 -1.08 -3.24
CA ASN A 155 0.17 -0.27 -2.40
C ASN A 155 1.00 0.74 -3.22
N VAL A 156 1.32 1.89 -2.64
CA VAL A 156 2.26 2.84 -3.27
C VAL A 156 3.59 2.15 -3.57
N TRP A 157 4.18 2.49 -4.72
CA TRP A 157 5.40 1.84 -5.22
C TRP A 157 6.62 2.70 -4.90
N ALA A 158 7.47 2.23 -4.01
CA ALA A 158 8.80 2.79 -3.80
C ALA A 158 9.75 2.33 -4.93
N ILE A 159 10.62 3.23 -5.39
CA ILE A 159 11.71 2.87 -6.31
C ILE A 159 12.87 2.17 -5.58
N THR A 160 12.92 2.32 -4.25
CA THR A 160 13.86 1.66 -3.36
C THR A 160 13.22 0.49 -2.62
N ASP A 161 14.01 -0.51 -2.27
CA ASP A 161 13.50 -1.75 -1.67
C ASP A 161 13.05 -1.59 -0.19
N ASN A 162 13.33 -0.45 0.44
CA ASN A 162 12.97 -0.14 1.84
C ASN A 162 11.54 0.44 2.01
N GLY A 163 10.67 0.31 1.01
CA GLY A 163 9.37 1.00 0.95
C GLY A 163 8.29 0.64 1.98
N GLN A 164 8.53 -0.26 2.93
CA GLN A 164 7.61 -0.51 4.06
C GLN A 164 8.30 -0.38 5.42
N GLU A 165 9.63 -0.30 5.42
CA GLU A 165 10.47 -0.26 6.63
C GLU A 165 10.94 1.15 6.95
N ALA A 166 10.98 2.03 5.94
CA ALA A 166 11.48 3.37 6.09
C ALA A 166 10.60 4.26 6.96
N SER A 167 11.22 4.96 7.92
CA SER A 167 10.52 5.92 8.79
C SER A 167 9.93 7.14 8.06
N VAL A 168 10.47 7.47 6.87
CA VAL A 168 10.06 8.62 6.07
C VAL A 168 9.82 8.18 4.63
N HIS A 169 8.66 8.51 4.09
CA HIS A 169 8.34 8.32 2.67
C HIS A 169 8.43 9.66 1.96
N MET A 170 9.29 9.75 0.95
CA MET A 170 9.44 10.95 0.11
C MET A 170 8.87 10.70 -1.28
N TYR A 171 7.78 11.39 -1.61
CA TYR A 171 7.20 11.41 -2.95
C TYR A 171 7.84 12.53 -3.77
N PHE A 172 8.32 12.20 -4.97
CA PHE A 172 9.15 13.11 -5.75
C PHE A 172 8.94 13.03 -7.25
N SER A 173 9.19 14.14 -7.93
CA SER A 173 9.30 14.24 -9.39
C SER A 173 10.76 14.49 -9.78
N PRO A 174 11.34 13.76 -10.76
CA PRO A 174 12.69 14.04 -11.25
C PRO A 174 12.88 15.45 -11.82
N SER A 175 11.80 16.06 -12.32
CA SER A 175 11.81 17.43 -12.85
C SER A 175 11.78 18.51 -11.77
N CYS A 176 11.39 18.19 -10.54
CA CYS A 176 11.27 19.18 -9.47
C CYS A 176 12.66 19.49 -8.86
N SER A 177 13.03 20.78 -8.83
CA SER A 177 14.30 21.25 -8.27
C SER A 177 14.41 20.96 -6.76
N SER A 178 13.35 21.23 -5.99
CA SER A 178 13.31 20.95 -4.55
C SER A 178 13.39 19.45 -4.26
N CYS A 179 12.80 18.60 -5.10
CA CYS A 179 12.94 17.15 -5.00
C CYS A 179 14.39 16.71 -5.19
N ARG A 180 15.09 17.27 -6.18
CA ARG A 180 16.50 16.94 -6.46
C ARG A 180 17.40 17.30 -5.28
N GLU A 181 17.19 18.47 -4.70
CA GLU A 181 17.95 18.92 -3.53
C GLU A 181 17.64 18.05 -2.29
N GLY A 182 16.37 17.68 -2.08
CA GLY A 182 15.97 16.77 -1.02
C GLY A 182 16.61 15.39 -1.15
N ILE A 183 16.61 14.80 -2.34
CA ILE A 183 17.24 13.49 -2.59
C ILE A 183 18.75 13.56 -2.37
N ALA A 184 19.42 14.63 -2.81
CA ALA A 184 20.85 14.80 -2.60
C ALA A 184 21.24 14.85 -1.12
N ARG A 185 20.36 15.36 -0.25
CA ARG A 185 20.60 15.40 1.20
C ARG A 185 20.18 14.14 1.94
N LEU A 186 19.15 13.46 1.48
CA LEU A 186 18.55 12.32 2.19
C LEU A 186 19.13 10.97 1.79
N SER A 187 19.59 10.84 0.54
CA SER A 187 20.18 9.62 0.01
C SER A 187 21.40 9.18 0.83
N GLY A 188 21.29 8.03 1.51
CA GLY A 188 22.38 7.44 2.29
C GLY A 188 22.58 8.03 3.70
N HIS A 189 21.78 9.03 4.09
CA HIS A 189 21.91 9.72 5.39
C HIS A 189 20.75 9.46 6.34
N VAL A 190 19.56 9.18 5.81
CA VAL A 190 18.34 8.96 6.58
C VAL A 190 17.61 7.75 6.01
N ASP A 191 16.91 7.03 6.87
CA ASP A 191 16.06 5.92 6.46
C ASP A 191 14.78 6.46 5.79
N VAL A 192 14.90 6.68 4.47
CA VAL A 192 13.90 7.27 3.60
C VAL A 192 13.60 6.33 2.44
N ALA A 193 12.33 6.06 2.19
CA ALA A 193 11.87 5.40 0.98
C ALA A 193 11.43 6.43 -0.06
N PHE A 194 11.85 6.23 -1.31
CA PHE A 194 11.62 7.20 -2.38
C PHE A 194 10.50 6.71 -3.32
N TYR A 195 9.48 7.54 -3.51
CA TYR A 195 8.29 7.24 -4.33
C TYR A 195 8.23 8.17 -5.53
N PRO A 196 8.67 7.73 -6.72
CA PRO A 196 8.65 8.57 -7.90
C PRO A 196 7.22 8.79 -8.40
N LEU A 197 6.94 10.00 -8.88
CA LEU A 197 5.73 10.34 -9.62
C LEU A 197 6.07 11.22 -10.83
N ALA A 198 5.18 11.23 -11.82
CA ALA A 198 5.38 11.99 -13.05
C ALA A 198 4.58 13.29 -12.99
N GLU A 199 5.27 14.41 -13.21
CA GLU A 199 4.62 15.67 -13.55
C GLU A 199 4.48 15.81 -15.08
N ASN A 200 5.42 15.23 -15.83
CA ASN A 200 5.41 15.20 -17.29
C ASN A 200 5.85 13.83 -17.84
N ASP A 201 5.69 13.62 -19.16
CA ASP A 201 6.07 12.36 -19.81
C ASP A 201 7.58 12.07 -19.72
N THR A 202 8.43 13.10 -19.71
CA THR A 202 9.88 12.95 -19.59
C THR A 202 10.27 12.33 -18.25
N ASP A 203 9.53 12.64 -17.17
CA ASP A 203 9.77 12.05 -15.85
C ASP A 203 9.64 10.53 -15.85
N VAL A 204 8.73 9.97 -16.63
CA VAL A 204 8.56 8.51 -16.74
C VAL A 204 9.85 7.87 -17.24
N TYR A 205 10.50 8.46 -18.25
CA TYR A 205 11.77 7.96 -18.79
C TYR A 205 12.93 8.17 -17.85
N ARG A 206 12.94 9.32 -17.16
CA ARG A 206 13.96 9.59 -16.12
C ARG A 206 13.88 8.54 -15.03
N VAL A 207 12.68 8.19 -14.57
CA VAL A 207 12.47 7.14 -13.56
C VAL A 207 12.84 5.76 -14.08
N ALA A 208 12.48 5.43 -15.33
CA ALA A 208 12.90 4.17 -15.96
C ALA A 208 14.43 4.05 -16.00
N HIS A 209 15.12 5.14 -16.34
CA HIS A 209 16.58 5.19 -16.35
C HIS A 209 17.15 5.12 -14.93
N MET A 210 16.56 5.81 -13.95
CA MET A 210 16.94 5.69 -12.54
C MET A 210 16.85 4.24 -12.06
N LEU A 211 15.76 3.53 -12.38
CA LEU A 211 15.59 2.13 -12.00
C LEU A 211 16.72 1.25 -12.57
N HIS A 212 17.11 1.47 -13.82
CA HIS A 212 18.26 0.77 -14.41
C HIS A 212 19.57 1.08 -13.68
N ARG A 213 19.81 2.34 -13.30
CA ARG A 213 21.02 2.75 -12.55
C ARG A 213 21.06 2.17 -11.14
N LEU A 214 19.92 2.14 -10.45
CA LEU A 214 19.79 1.53 -9.12
C LEU A 214 20.10 0.03 -9.17
N ASN A 215 19.62 -0.67 -10.20
CA ASN A 215 19.94 -2.10 -10.41
C ASN A 215 21.43 -2.34 -10.69
N LEU A 216 22.15 -1.31 -11.16
CA LEU A 216 23.62 -1.35 -11.33
C LEU A 216 24.38 -1.00 -10.04
N GLY A 217 23.68 -0.68 -8.96
CA GLY A 217 24.26 -0.35 -7.65
C GLY A 217 24.55 1.15 -7.43
N ASP A 218 24.10 2.04 -8.31
CA ASP A 218 24.19 3.48 -8.04
C ASP A 218 23.33 3.86 -6.82
N SER A 219 23.74 4.89 -6.08
CA SER A 219 22.88 5.51 -5.08
C SER A 219 21.70 6.27 -5.70
N MET A 220 20.66 6.56 -4.91
CA MET A 220 19.49 7.34 -5.38
C MET A 220 19.87 8.71 -5.93
N ALA A 221 20.80 9.42 -5.27
CA ALA A 221 21.28 10.72 -5.74
C ALA A 221 22.05 10.63 -7.07
N GLU A 222 22.90 9.62 -7.24
CA GLU A 222 23.64 9.39 -8.49
C GLU A 222 22.71 8.98 -9.63
N ALA A 223 21.79 8.05 -9.37
CA ALA A 223 20.81 7.59 -10.33
C ALA A 223 19.96 8.76 -10.86
N LEU A 224 19.49 9.64 -9.96
CA LEU A 224 18.73 10.84 -10.32
C LEU A 224 19.57 11.80 -11.17
N THR A 225 20.81 12.04 -10.77
CA THR A 225 21.73 12.97 -11.49
C THR A 225 21.98 12.49 -12.90
N ARG A 226 22.26 11.19 -13.09
CA ARG A 226 22.49 10.59 -14.41
C ARG A 226 21.23 10.55 -15.28
N ALA A 227 20.04 10.50 -14.67
CA ALA A 227 18.78 10.50 -15.40
C ALA A 227 18.36 11.89 -15.92
N GLN A 228 18.92 13.00 -15.42
CA GLN A 228 18.47 14.35 -15.79
C GLN A 228 18.59 14.65 -17.29
N ASN A 229 19.62 14.09 -17.93
CA ASN A 229 19.95 14.32 -19.35
C ASN A 229 19.19 13.39 -20.31
N VAL A 230 18.31 12.52 -19.79
CA VAL A 230 17.53 11.59 -20.62
C VAL A 230 16.25 12.28 -21.09
N THR A 231 16.02 12.24 -22.40
CA THR A 231 14.79 12.69 -23.04
C THR A 231 13.93 11.51 -23.46
N ALA A 232 12.60 11.69 -23.41
CA ALA A 232 11.66 10.69 -23.91
C ALA A 232 11.93 10.40 -25.39
N PRO A 233 12.04 9.12 -25.82
CA PRO A 233 11.98 8.78 -27.23
C PRO A 233 10.65 9.23 -27.84
N GLY A 234 10.65 9.57 -29.12
CA GLY A 234 9.42 9.85 -29.86
C GLY A 234 8.75 8.57 -30.35
N GLY A 235 7.42 8.61 -30.53
CA GLY A 235 6.68 7.58 -31.27
C GLY A 235 6.27 6.34 -30.46
N LEU A 236 6.15 5.19 -31.14
CA LEU A 236 5.58 3.95 -30.59
C LEU A 236 6.42 3.30 -29.48
N ALA A 237 7.70 3.66 -29.36
CA ALA A 237 8.56 3.23 -28.25
C ALA A 237 8.01 3.69 -26.87
N ASN A 238 7.10 4.66 -26.86
CA ASN A 238 6.47 5.15 -25.63
C ASN A 238 5.37 4.26 -25.07
N TRP A 239 4.93 3.27 -25.84
CA TRP A 239 3.83 2.37 -25.52
C TRP A 239 4.30 0.94 -25.20
N SER A 240 5.56 0.73 -24.84
CA SER A 240 5.99 -0.58 -24.34
C SER A 240 5.23 -0.94 -23.06
N LEU A 241 4.94 -2.23 -22.87
CA LEU A 241 4.21 -2.74 -21.70
C LEU A 241 4.88 -2.32 -20.38
N ASP A 242 6.22 -2.36 -20.34
CA ASP A 242 7.00 -1.94 -19.16
C ASP A 242 6.82 -0.45 -18.86
N MET A 243 6.78 0.40 -19.89
CA MET A 243 6.56 1.84 -19.72
C MET A 243 5.11 2.16 -19.33
N MET A 244 4.13 1.41 -19.84
CA MET A 244 2.73 1.52 -19.39
C MET A 244 2.58 1.11 -17.92
N TRP A 245 3.26 0.02 -17.52
CA TRP A 245 3.27 -0.44 -16.15
C TRP A 245 3.94 0.56 -15.21
N LEU A 246 5.06 1.16 -15.63
CA LEU A 246 5.73 2.23 -14.88
C LEU A 246 4.83 3.47 -14.72
N ARG A 247 4.17 3.91 -15.79
CA ARG A 247 3.17 5.00 -15.71
C ARG A 247 2.08 4.70 -14.71
N PHE A 248 1.56 3.47 -14.71
CA PHE A 248 0.54 3.06 -13.75
C PHE A 248 1.05 3.13 -12.30
N ARG A 249 2.28 2.66 -12.03
CA ARG A 249 2.91 2.78 -10.70
C ARG A 249 3.07 4.24 -10.26
N MET A 250 3.58 5.10 -11.15
CA MET A 250 3.77 6.52 -10.85
C MET A 250 2.44 7.27 -10.70
N LEU A 251 1.41 6.89 -11.47
CA LEU A 251 0.05 7.43 -11.33
C LEU A 251 -0.55 7.04 -9.98
N ARG A 252 -0.30 5.82 -9.48
CA ARG A 252 -0.71 5.39 -8.14
C ARG A 252 -0.06 6.24 -7.06
N ASN A 253 1.26 6.44 -7.14
CA ASN A 253 1.99 7.32 -6.22
C ASN A 253 1.41 8.74 -6.24
N LYS A 254 1.15 9.28 -7.43
CA LYS A 254 0.50 10.60 -7.59
C LYS A 254 -0.87 10.61 -6.92
N SER A 255 -1.72 9.62 -7.19
CA SER A 255 -3.07 9.56 -6.59
C SER A 255 -3.04 9.50 -5.07
N HIS A 256 -2.02 8.86 -4.47
CA HIS A 256 -1.84 8.82 -3.03
C HIS A 256 -1.58 10.22 -2.45
N VAL A 257 -0.63 10.96 -3.04
CA VAL A 257 -0.31 12.34 -2.63
C VAL A 257 -1.55 13.23 -2.69
N PHE A 258 -2.34 13.11 -3.77
CA PHE A 258 -3.60 13.85 -3.94
C PHE A 258 -4.64 13.50 -2.85
N LEU A 259 -4.80 12.22 -2.51
CA LEU A 259 -5.73 11.78 -1.47
C LEU A 259 -5.27 12.16 -0.07
N ALA A 260 -3.96 12.28 0.17
CA ALA A 260 -3.38 12.79 1.40
C ALA A 260 -3.53 14.32 1.56
N GLY A 261 -4.16 15.00 0.60
CA GLY A 261 -4.44 16.44 0.65
C GLY A 261 -3.31 17.34 0.14
N SER A 262 -2.27 16.77 -0.48
CA SER A 262 -1.20 17.53 -1.12
C SER A 262 -1.33 17.51 -2.64
N HIS A 263 -0.99 18.62 -3.29
CA HIS A 263 -0.94 18.74 -4.75
C HIS A 263 0.46 19.05 -5.28
N ALA A 264 1.47 19.09 -4.40
CA ALA A 264 2.82 19.49 -4.73
C ALA A 264 3.85 18.47 -4.25
N VAL A 265 4.99 18.45 -4.93
CA VAL A 265 6.18 17.68 -4.57
C VAL A 265 7.36 18.61 -4.27
N PRO A 266 8.29 18.24 -3.37
CA PRO A 266 8.33 16.99 -2.62
C PRO A 266 7.24 16.91 -1.54
N PHE A 267 6.67 15.72 -1.36
CA PHE A 267 5.71 15.43 -0.30
C PHE A 267 6.28 14.36 0.63
N PHE A 268 6.17 14.59 1.94
CA PHE A 268 6.75 13.72 2.95
C PHE A 268 5.66 13.15 3.85
N GLU A 269 5.69 11.82 4.03
CA GLU A 269 4.89 11.12 5.03
C GLU A 269 5.83 10.49 6.05
N TYR A 270 5.48 10.63 7.33
CA TYR A 270 6.24 10.07 8.44
C TYR A 270 5.46 8.88 8.99
N HIS A 271 6.07 7.70 8.99
CA HIS A 271 5.48 6.48 9.56
C HIS A 271 6.19 6.15 10.88
N GLY A 272 5.42 6.06 11.97
CA GLY A 272 5.93 5.76 13.31
C GLY A 272 6.42 6.98 14.10
N LEU A 273 6.95 6.73 15.29
CA LEU A 273 7.63 7.75 16.12
C LEU A 273 8.98 8.06 15.47
N PRO A 274 9.21 9.30 14.98
CA PRO A 274 10.46 9.69 14.36
C PRO A 274 11.65 9.24 15.22
N SER A 275 12.61 8.53 14.63
CA SER A 275 13.84 8.10 15.33
C SER A 275 14.63 9.27 15.94
N MET A 276 14.37 10.49 15.45
CA MET A 276 14.83 11.76 16.02
C MET A 276 14.32 12.00 17.46
N LEU A 277 13.08 11.62 17.78
CA LEU A 277 12.51 11.71 19.14
C LEU A 277 13.09 10.64 20.07
N VAL A 278 13.40 9.45 19.55
CA VAL A 278 14.03 8.37 20.33
C VAL A 278 15.47 8.73 20.71
N LYS A 279 16.22 9.35 19.78
CA LYS A 279 17.63 9.74 20.02
C LYS A 279 17.76 10.92 20.98
N GLN A 280 16.80 11.85 20.96
CA GLN A 280 16.75 12.98 21.89
C GLN A 280 16.40 12.54 23.32
N GLY A 281 15.58 11.48 23.49
CA GLY A 281 15.33 10.85 24.79
C GLY A 281 16.57 10.18 25.39
N GLN A 282 17.40 9.53 24.57
CA GLN A 282 18.63 8.89 25.04
C GLN A 282 19.75 9.91 25.38
N SER A 283 19.85 11.01 24.62
CA SER A 283 20.84 12.06 24.92
C SER A 283 20.46 12.91 26.13
N SER A 284 19.17 12.97 26.49
CA SER A 284 18.69 13.65 27.71
C SER A 284 18.88 12.82 28.98
N GLY A 285 19.02 11.49 28.87
CA GLY A 285 19.27 10.58 29.99
C GLY A 285 20.73 10.46 30.43
N GLN A 286 21.68 11.04 29.68
CA GLN A 286 23.12 10.86 29.90
C GLN A 286 23.82 12.16 30.33
N ARG A 287 23.13 13.00 31.11
CA ARG A 287 23.68 14.23 31.73
C ARG A 287 23.36 14.33 33.22
N GLY A 288 23.45 13.22 33.95
CA GLY A 288 23.14 13.19 35.39
C GLY A 288 23.84 12.07 36.15
N ALA A 289 25.18 12.00 36.10
CA ALA A 289 25.97 11.25 37.08
C ALA A 289 27.42 11.80 37.14
N ALA A 290 27.58 13.02 37.64
CA ALA A 290 28.87 13.50 38.14
C ALA A 290 28.80 13.50 39.67
N GLY A 291 29.64 12.67 40.30
CA GLY A 291 29.70 12.48 41.74
C GLY A 291 30.11 13.74 42.51
N PRO A 292 29.87 13.77 43.84
CA PRO A 292 30.08 14.97 44.64
C PRO A 292 31.57 15.14 44.97
N ALA A 293 32.12 16.30 44.61
CA ALA A 293 33.38 16.79 45.15
C ALA A 293 33.10 18.07 45.94
N ALA A 294 33.28 18.01 47.26
CA ALA A 294 33.34 19.18 48.12
C ALA A 294 34.31 18.90 49.27
N ASN A 295 35.46 19.58 49.26
CA ASN A 295 36.04 20.08 50.50
C ASN A 295 36.91 21.33 50.25
N SER A 296 36.34 22.47 50.65
CA SER A 296 36.94 23.50 51.51
C SER A 296 38.22 24.25 51.11
N GLY A 297 38.09 25.58 50.99
CA GLY A 297 39.19 26.54 51.20
C GLY A 297 39.04 27.89 50.47
N ILE A 298 38.41 28.87 51.11
CA ILE A 298 38.47 30.33 50.82
C ILE A 298 39.59 30.94 51.74
N PRO A 299 40.04 32.23 51.68
CA PRO A 299 39.73 33.36 50.77
C PRO A 299 40.87 34.36 50.41
N ALA A 300 40.48 35.38 49.61
CA ALA A 300 40.93 36.78 49.58
C ALA A 300 42.31 37.13 48.98
N GLY A 301 42.39 37.92 47.91
CA GLY A 301 42.48 39.41 47.88
C GLY A 301 43.62 39.74 46.90
N GLY A 302 43.58 40.69 45.96
CA GLY A 302 43.40 42.13 46.10
C GLY A 302 44.67 42.85 45.58
N MET A 303 44.50 43.75 44.59
CA MET A 303 45.34 44.91 44.25
C MET A 303 46.71 44.78 43.53
N THR A 304 46.72 45.31 42.30
CA THR A 304 47.63 46.31 41.69
C THR A 304 49.10 46.40 42.11
N GLY A 305 50.00 46.34 41.13
CA GLY A 305 51.38 46.82 41.27
C GLY A 305 52.17 46.72 39.97
N ALA A 306 52.67 47.85 39.48
CA ALA A 306 53.37 48.02 38.21
C ALA A 306 54.82 47.52 38.22
N GLY A 307 55.32 47.19 37.02
CA GLY A 307 56.62 47.69 36.55
C GLY A 307 57.85 46.76 36.62
N MET A 308 58.44 46.54 35.43
CA MET A 308 59.88 46.29 35.15
C MET A 308 60.42 44.89 35.54
N THR A 309 61.29 44.19 34.80
CA THR A 309 62.10 44.39 33.58
C THR A 309 62.79 43.07 33.23
N GLY A 310 63.08 42.82 31.94
CA GLY A 310 64.12 41.90 31.43
C GLY A 310 63.68 40.45 31.24
N GLY A 311 63.99 39.73 30.16
CA GLY A 311 64.78 40.00 28.96
C GLY A 311 65.08 38.65 28.29
N ALA A 312 65.01 38.65 26.95
CA ALA A 312 65.57 37.67 26.00
C ALA A 312 64.95 36.25 25.90
N GLY A 313 64.48 35.88 24.69
CA GLY A 313 64.33 34.48 24.29
C GLY A 313 63.36 34.15 23.14
N ALA A 314 63.76 34.44 21.90
CA ALA A 314 63.52 33.66 20.67
C ALA A 314 62.08 33.39 20.10
N ALA A 315 61.92 33.85 18.84
CA ALA A 315 61.38 33.15 17.66
C ALA A 315 59.90 32.67 17.60
N ALA A 316 59.17 33.26 16.65
CA ALA A 316 57.98 32.69 16.00
C ALA A 316 58.38 31.51 15.07
N PRO A 317 57.46 30.61 14.64
CA PRO A 317 56.51 30.98 13.57
C PRO A 317 55.11 30.31 13.60
N GLN A 318 54.15 31.01 12.97
CA GLN A 318 53.08 30.52 12.08
C GLN A 318 51.94 29.56 12.57
N ARG A 319 50.73 30.00 12.20
CA ARG A 319 49.42 29.32 12.11
C ARG A 319 49.46 27.98 11.34
N PRO A 320 48.48 27.07 11.52
CA PRO A 320 47.23 27.16 10.74
C PRO A 320 45.90 26.69 11.42
N GLN A 321 44.82 27.37 11.00
CA GLN A 321 43.43 26.94 10.69
C GLN A 321 42.69 25.82 11.45
N GLY A 322 41.40 26.07 11.76
CA GLY A 322 40.38 25.02 11.89
C GLY A 322 39.04 25.39 12.56
N ASN A 323 38.09 25.91 11.76
CA ASN A 323 36.60 25.83 11.75
C ASN A 323 35.76 25.91 13.06
N ALA A 324 34.90 26.91 13.26
CA ALA A 324 33.59 27.22 12.63
C ALA A 324 32.44 26.26 13.02
N SER A 325 31.46 26.78 13.77
CA SER A 325 30.14 26.17 13.95
C SER A 325 29.08 27.26 13.74
N ASP A 326 28.61 27.35 12.50
CA ASP A 326 27.41 28.09 12.11
C ASP A 326 26.17 27.34 12.59
N VAL A 327 25.40 27.95 13.48
CA VAL A 327 24.07 27.47 13.89
C VAL A 327 23.04 28.22 13.04
N LEU A 328 22.32 27.50 12.19
CA LEU A 328 21.13 28.01 11.47
C LEU A 328 19.85 27.69 12.27
N PRO A 329 18.89 28.61 12.41
CA PRO A 329 17.63 28.37 13.11
C PRO A 329 16.56 27.91 12.10
N LEU A 330 16.08 26.68 12.25
CA LEU A 330 14.88 26.17 11.57
C LEU A 330 13.95 25.61 12.65
N GLU A 331 13.07 26.47 13.16
CA GLU A 331 11.98 26.07 14.05
C GLU A 331 10.82 25.54 13.18
N PRO A 332 10.30 24.31 13.42
CA PRO A 332 9.16 23.80 12.67
C PRO A 332 7.86 24.47 13.13
N GLN A 333 7.18 25.17 12.23
CA GLN A 333 5.82 25.67 12.49
C GLN A 333 4.82 24.51 12.44
N ILE A 334 4.34 24.11 13.61
CA ILE A 334 3.15 23.27 13.78
C ILE A 334 1.93 24.17 13.59
N ALA A 335 1.01 23.79 12.71
CA ALA A 335 -0.25 24.48 12.53
C ALA A 335 -1.02 24.56 13.87
N GLY A 336 -1.25 25.78 14.39
CA GLY A 336 -2.12 26.02 15.54
C GLY A 336 -1.50 26.72 16.77
N GLN A 337 -0.24 27.15 16.76
CA GLN A 337 0.36 27.87 17.90
C GLN A 337 0.53 29.39 17.62
N CYS A 338 -0.48 30.20 17.99
CA CYS A 338 -0.29 31.65 18.26
C CYS A 338 0.54 31.76 19.56
N GLY A 339 1.87 31.63 19.47
CA GLY A 339 2.82 31.77 20.58
C GLY A 339 3.41 33.18 20.67
N GLY A 340 2.60 34.16 21.07
CA GLY A 340 3.06 35.53 21.28
C GLY A 340 2.05 36.36 22.08
N PRO A 341 2.46 37.43 22.78
CA PRO A 341 1.60 38.19 23.70
C PRO A 341 0.55 39.09 23.01
N ALA A 342 0.33 38.93 21.71
CA ALA A 342 -0.66 39.71 20.96
C ALA A 342 -1.81 38.80 20.47
N PRO A 343 -3.08 39.16 20.72
CA PRO A 343 -4.21 38.39 20.23
C PRO A 343 -4.33 38.49 18.70
N CYS A 344 -4.67 37.35 18.09
CA CYS A 344 -4.85 37.18 16.64
C CYS A 344 -6.16 37.93 16.22
N PRO A 345 -6.15 38.82 15.20
CA PRO A 345 -7.32 39.64 14.83
C PRO A 345 -8.43 38.81 14.19
N GLU A 346 -9.70 39.24 14.37
CA GLU A 346 -10.90 38.58 13.84
C GLU A 346 -10.96 38.49 12.32
#